data_AF-A0A2T0VZT6-F1
#
_entry.id   AF-A0A2T0VZT6-F1
#
_cell.length_a   1.000
_cell.length_b   1.000
_cell.length_c   1.000
_cell.angle_alpha   90.00
_cell.angle_beta   90.00
_cell.angle_gamma   90.00
#
_symmetry.space_group_name_H-M   'P 1'
#
loop_
_entity.id
_entity.type
_entity.pdbx_description
1 polymer ?
#
loop_
_entity_poly.entity_id
_entity_poly.type
_entity_poly.pdbx_seq_one_letter_code
_entity_poly.pdbx_strand_id
1 'polypeptide(L)' 'MKLSRRGFLASTGAAVAVRAVPQAATKAGGRRVLTLVYDKALGMMRAVERVVP' A
#
# COMPACT_ATOMS: atom_id res chain seq x y z
N MET A 1 -5.44 -33.48 -19.00
CA MET A 1 -4.76 -33.31 -17.70
C MET A 1 -5.81 -33.31 -16.59
N LYS A 2 -5.76 -34.23 -15.63
CA LYS A 2 -6.69 -34.24 -14.48
C LYS A 2 -6.23 -33.20 -13.47
N LEU A 3 -6.99 -32.12 -13.29
CA LEU A 3 -6.74 -31.17 -12.21
C LEU A 3 -7.04 -31.87 -10.87
N SER A 4 -6.02 -32.14 -10.06
CA SER A 4 -6.24 -32.62 -8.70
C SER A 4 -6.83 -31.49 -7.86
N ARG A 5 -7.62 -31.81 -6.83
CA ARG A 5 -8.18 -30.79 -5.91
C ARG A 5 -7.09 -29.86 -5.35
N ARG A 6 -5.90 -30.43 -5.09
CA ARG A 6 -4.73 -29.66 -4.64
C ARG A 6 -4.20 -28.72 -5.72
N GLY A 7 -4.13 -29.16 -6.97
CA GLY A 7 -3.75 -28.32 -8.11
C GLY A 7 -4.72 -27.17 -8.35
N PHE A 8 -6.03 -27.43 -8.22
CA PHE A 8 -7.04 -26.39 -8.28
C PHE A 8 -6.83 -25.33 -7.20
N LEU A 9 -6.76 -25.75 -5.93
CA LEU A 9 -6.58 -24.84 -4.79
C LEU A 9 -5.28 -24.04 -4.86
N ALA A 10 -4.18 -24.68 -5.27
CA ALA A 10 -2.90 -23.99 -5.47
C ALA A 10 -3.00 -22.94 -6.58
N SER A 11 -3.62 -23.27 -7.71
CA SER A 11 -3.76 -22.35 -8.84
C SER A 11 -4.66 -21.15 -8.52
N THR A 12 -5.79 -21.37 -7.85
CA THR A 12 -6.70 -20.29 -7.44
C THR A 12 -6.09 -19.44 -6.34
N GLY A 13 -5.40 -20.05 -5.38
CA GLY A 13 -4.69 -19.33 -4.32
C GLY A 13 -3.57 -18.45 -4.88
N ALA A 14 -2.78 -18.96 -5.82
CA ALA A 14 -1.73 -18.19 -6.49
C ALA A 14 -2.31 -17.01 -7.28
N ALA A 15 -3.40 -17.22 -8.02
CA ALA A 15 -4.07 -16.16 -8.77
C ALA A 15 -4.58 -15.03 -7.87
N VAL A 16 -5.15 -15.37 -6.70
CA VAL A 16 -5.59 -14.39 -5.71
C VAL A 16 -4.40 -13.67 -5.09
N ALA A 17 -3.33 -14.38 -4.73
CA ALA A 17 -2.14 -13.80 -4.12
C ALA A 17 -1.46 -12.78 -5.06
N VAL A 18 -1.33 -13.09 -6.35
CA VAL A 18 -0.74 -12.18 -7.35
C VAL A 18 -1.49 -10.84 -7.42
N ARG A 19 -2.81 -10.84 -7.23
CA ARG A 19 -3.61 -9.61 -7.22
C ARG A 19 -3.61 -8.91 -5.86
N ALA A 20 -3.66 -9.66 -4.77
CA ALA A 20 -3.85 -9.13 -3.43
C ALA A 20 -2.54 -8.60 -2.80
N VAL A 21 -1.41 -9.24 -3.07
CA VAL A 21 -0.10 -8.85 -2.48
C VAL A 21 0.32 -7.42 -2.86
N PRO A 22 0.23 -6.99 -4.14
CA PRO A 22 0.56 -5.60 -4.51
C PRO A 22 -0.38 -4.58 -3.87
N GLN A 23 -1.67 -4.93 -3.73
CA GLN A 23 -2.67 -4.06 -3.09
C GLN A 23 -2.44 -3.93 -1.58
N ALA A 24 -2.00 -5.00 -0.92
CA ALA A 24 -1.63 -4.96 0.49
C ALA A 24 -0.31 -4.18 0.69
N ALA A 25 0.69 -4.42 -0.15
CA ALA A 25 1.98 -3.73 -0.08
C ALA A 25 1.86 -2.21 -0.30
N THR A 26 1.01 -1.78 -1.24
CA THR A 26 0.76 -0.35 -1.49
C THR A 26 -0.02 0.33 -0.36
N LYS A 27 -0.84 -0.42 0.38
CA LYS A 27 -1.61 0.09 1.53
C LYS A 27 -0.88 -0.01 2.87
N ALA A 28 0.22 -0.75 2.93
CA ALA A 28 1.05 -0.88 4.14
C ALA A 28 1.97 0.33 4.40
N GLY A 29 2.07 1.28 3.46
CA GLY A 29 2.71 2.56 3.71
C GLY A 29 1.87 3.37 4.70
N GLY A 30 2.44 3.72 5.86
CA GLY A 30 1.76 4.49 6.91
C GLY A 30 1.02 5.73 6.37
N ARG A 31 -0.02 6.17 7.08
CA ARG A 31 -0.91 7.24 6.60
C ARG A 31 -0.10 8.50 6.33
N ARG A 32 0.07 8.82 5.04
CA ARG A 32 0.72 10.05 4.57
C ARG A 32 -0.30 11.18 4.63
N VAL A 33 -0.09 12.12 5.55
CA VAL A 33 -0.93 13.31 5.67
C VAL A 33 -0.11 14.52 5.23
N LEU A 34 -0.58 15.22 4.20
CA LEU A 34 -0.05 16.53 3.83
C LEU A 34 -0.47 17.51 4.93
N THR A 35 0.48 17.86 5.78
CA THR A 35 0.26 18.83 6.84
C THR A 35 0.78 20.17 6.35
N LEU A 36 -0.09 21.17 6.35
CA LEU A 36 0.31 22.55 6.07
C LEU A 36 0.88 23.16 7.36
N VAL A 37 2.15 23.55 7.31
CA VAL A 37 2.87 24.14 8.45
C VAL A 37 3.39 25.51 8.03
N TYR A 38 3.28 26.51 8.90
CA TYR A 38 3.87 27.82 8.65
C TYR A 38 5.39 27.77 8.90
N ASP A 39 6.18 28.02 7.87
CA ASP A 39 7.64 28.08 7.95
C ASP A 39 8.06 29.53 8.24
N LYS A 40 8.51 29.77 9.47
CA LYS A 40 8.90 31.10 9.95
C LYS A 40 10.19 31.62 9.29
N ALA A 41 11.08 30.73 8.84
CA ALA A 41 12.31 31.14 8.17
C ALA A 41 12.04 31.61 6.74
N LEU A 42 11.08 30.97 6.07
CA LEU A 42 10.68 31.33 4.71
C LEU A 42 9.49 32.32 4.65
N GLY A 43 8.80 32.55 5.77
CA GLY A 43 7.64 33.44 5.83
C GLY A 43 6.42 32.94 5.06
N MET A 44 6.29 31.63 4.84
CA MET A 44 5.23 31.05 4.00
C MET A 44 4.71 29.71 4.53
N MET A 45 3.52 29.31 4.08
CA MET A 45 2.96 27.97 4.36
C MET A 45 3.66 26.91 3.51
N ARG A 46 4.08 25.80 4.14
CA ARG A 46 4.68 24.64 3.48
C ARG A 46 3.81 23.41 3.63
N ALA A 47 3.61 22.70 2.52
CA ALA A 47 3.02 21.37 2.53
C ALA A 47 4.11 20.35 2.83
N VAL A 48 4.11 19.80 4.05
CA VAL A 48 5.05 18.77 4.47
C VAL A 48 4.33 17.44 4.53
N GLU A 49 4.91 16.43 3.86
CA GLU A 49 4.43 15.07 3.96
C GLU A 49 4.88 14.48 5.30
N ARG A 50 3.92 14.18 6.18
CA ARG A 50 4.18 13.53 7.46
C ARG A 50 3.74 12.08 7.41
N VAL A 51 4.65 11.17 7.71
CA VAL A 51 4.34 9.75 7.93
C VAL A 51 3.82 9.61 9.36
N VAL A 52 2.57 9.16 9.51
CA VAL A 52 1.96 8.88 10.82
C VAL A 52 1.98 7.35 11.06
N PRO A 53 2.53 6.87 12.20
CA PRO A 53 2.52 5.45 12.55
C PRO A 53 1.11 4.93 12.85
#